data_AF-A0A512J447-F1
#
_entry.id   AF-A0A512J447-F1
#
_cell.length_a   1.000
_cell.length_b   1.000
_cell.length_c   1.000
_cell.angle_alpha   90.00
_cell.angle_beta   90.00
_cell.angle_gamma   90.00
#
_symmetry.space_group_name_H-M   'P 1'
#
loop_
_entity.id
_entity.type
_entity.pdbx_description
1 polymer ?
#
loop_
_entity_poly.entity_id
_entity_poly.type
_entity_poly.pdbx_seq_one_letter_code
_entity_poly.pdbx_strand_id
1 'polypeptide(L)' 'MRGEASGTASETALAERIASELRAAARFHARNGHGAVAEALHGEAHRHAREAAQLRQRALSALEAPA' A
#
# COMPACT_ATOMS: atom_id res chain seq x y z
N MET A 1 -24.68 -4.91 -1.91
CA MET A 1 -23.38 -4.60 -2.56
C MET A 1 -22.69 -3.29 -2.10
N ARG A 2 -23.34 -2.38 -1.33
CA ARG A 2 -22.71 -1.10 -0.94
C ARG A 2 -21.60 -1.21 0.13
N GLY A 3 -21.53 -2.33 0.87
CA GLY A 3 -20.54 -2.56 1.94
C GLY A 3 -19.15 -2.98 1.46
N GLU A 4 -19.06 -3.74 0.37
CA GLU A 4 -17.78 -4.32 -0.11
C GLU A 4 -16.90 -3.29 -0.84
N ALA A 5 -17.52 -2.41 -1.61
CA ALA A 5 -16.81 -1.28 -2.24
C ALA A 5 -16.25 -0.29 -1.19
N SER A 6 -16.98 -0.08 -0.09
CA SER A 6 -16.52 0.75 1.03
C SER A 6 -15.37 0.11 1.81
N GLY A 7 -15.40 -1.23 1.97
CA GLY A 7 -14.31 -1.98 2.59
C GLY A 7 -13.02 -1.92 1.77
N THR A 8 -13.12 -2.19 0.46
CA THR A 8 -11.96 -2.20 -0.44
C THR A 8 -11.27 -0.82 -0.55
N ALA A 9 -12.06 0.26 -0.54
CA ALA A 9 -11.52 1.62 -0.53
C ALA A 9 -10.76 1.94 0.77
N SER A 10 -11.29 1.49 1.92
CA SER A 10 -10.64 1.68 3.23
C SER A 10 -9.33 0.88 3.35
N GLU A 11 -9.34 -0.38 2.91
CA GLU A 11 -8.14 -1.24 2.88
C GLU A 11 -7.07 -0.69 1.94
N THR A 12 -7.48 -0.18 0.78
CA THR A 12 -6.56 0.47 -0.17
C THR A 12 -5.86 1.66 0.47
N ALA A 13 -6.62 2.57 1.09
CA ALA A 13 -6.08 3.76 1.73
C ALA A 13 -5.15 3.42 2.91
N LEU A 14 -5.47 2.37 3.66
CA LEU A 14 -4.62 1.85 4.73
C LEU A 14 -3.27 1.34 4.18
N ALA A 15 -3.30 0.50 3.14
CA ALA A 15 -2.09 -0.03 2.53
C ALA A 15 -1.20 1.09 1.95
N GLU A 16 -1.79 2.12 1.33
CA GLU A 16 -1.04 3.30 0.87
C GLU A 16 -0.39 4.08 2.02
N ARG A 17 -1.12 4.26 3.12
CA ARG A 17 -0.61 4.96 4.30
C ARG A 17 0.58 4.21 4.89
N ILE A 18 0.46 2.89 5.08
CA ILE A 18 1.57 2.05 5.56
C ILE A 18 2.78 2.18 4.63
N ALA A 19 2.59 2.07 3.30
CA ALA A 19 3.67 2.25 2.34
C ALA A 19 4.33 3.64 2.40
N SER A 20 3.55 4.69 2.70
CA SER A 20 4.07 6.05 2.88
C SER A 20 4.91 6.17 4.16
N GLU A 21 4.41 5.67 5.28
CA GLU A 21 5.09 5.69 6.58
C GLU A 21 6.41 4.88 6.53
N LEU A 22 6.38 3.68 5.93
CA LEU A 22 7.57 2.86 5.74
C LEU A 22 8.62 3.55 4.85
N ARG A 23 8.22 4.27 3.79
CA ARG A 23 9.14 5.09 2.98
C ARG A 23 9.73 6.25 3.77
N ALA A 24 8.96 6.88 4.65
CA ALA A 24 9.48 7.92 5.54
C ALA A 24 10.51 7.35 6.52
N ALA A 25 10.21 6.22 7.14
CA ALA A 25 11.12 5.52 8.05
C ALA A 25 12.39 5.04 7.33
N ALA A 26 12.28 4.46 6.13
CA ALA A 26 13.42 4.05 5.32
C ALA A 26 14.37 5.22 5.04
N ARG A 27 13.82 6.39 4.64
CA ARG A 27 14.60 7.61 4.42
C ARG A 27 15.27 8.12 5.70
N PHE A 28 14.58 8.03 6.84
CA PHE A 28 15.17 8.36 8.12
C PHE A 28 16.37 7.45 8.43
N HIS A 29 16.20 6.14 8.31
CA HIS A 29 17.27 5.18 8.60
C HIS A 29 18.45 5.27 7.63
N ALA A 30 18.20 5.50 6.35
CA ALA A 30 19.26 5.72 5.36
C ALA A 30 20.14 6.93 5.71
N ARG A 31 19.53 8.04 6.15
CA ARG A 31 20.26 9.24 6.59
C ARG A 31 21.08 9.04 7.87
N ASN A 32 20.70 8.07 8.70
CA ASN A 32 21.41 7.72 9.94
C ASN A 32 22.44 6.58 9.73
N GLY A 33 22.73 6.18 8.49
CA GLY A 33 23.71 5.12 8.20
C GLY A 33 23.19 3.69 8.44
N HIS A 34 21.90 3.51 8.72
CA HIS A 34 21.29 2.21 8.95
C HIS A 34 20.77 1.61 7.62
N GLY A 35 21.70 1.29 6.70
CA GLY A 35 21.39 0.83 5.33
C GLY A 35 20.50 -0.41 5.28
N ALA A 36 20.86 -1.47 6.00
CA ALA A 36 20.07 -2.71 6.02
C ALA A 36 18.62 -2.51 6.52
N VAL A 37 18.44 -1.65 7.53
CA VAL A 37 17.09 -1.30 8.04
C VAL A 37 16.32 -0.51 6.99
N ALA A 38 16.97 0.45 6.32
CA ALA A 38 16.34 1.24 5.27
C ALA A 38 15.90 0.36 4.08
N GLU A 39 16.73 -0.59 3.66
CA GLU A 39 16.41 -1.54 2.59
C GLU A 39 15.24 -2.44 2.95
N ALA A 40 15.22 -3.01 4.17
CA ALA A 40 14.11 -3.82 4.65
C ALA A 40 12.79 -3.04 4.65
N LEU A 41 12.81 -1.81 5.17
CA LEU A 41 11.64 -0.92 5.18
C LEU A 41 11.20 -0.53 3.76
N HIS A 42 12.15 -0.36 2.84
CA HIS A 42 11.82 -0.06 1.45
C HIS A 42 11.16 -1.25 0.74
N GLY A 43 11.67 -2.47 0.97
CA GLY A 43 11.06 -3.70 0.47
C GLY A 43 9.62 -3.87 0.97
N GLU A 44 9.40 -3.60 2.25
CA GLU A 44 8.08 -3.70 2.86
C GLU A 44 7.11 -2.62 2.34
N ALA A 45 7.59 -1.39 2.16
CA ALA A 45 6.80 -0.32 1.55
C ALA A 45 6.35 -0.68 0.13
N HIS A 46 7.23 -1.32 -0.65
CA HIS A 46 6.91 -1.77 -2.00
C HIS A 46 5.86 -2.88 -2.00
N ARG A 47 5.94 -3.81 -1.05
CA ARG A 47 4.93 -4.86 -0.85
C ARG A 47 3.54 -4.27 -0.63
N HIS A 48 3.42 -3.31 0.29
CA HIS A 48 2.14 -2.65 0.57
C HIS A 48 1.66 -1.74 -0.58
N ALA A 49 2.56 -1.09 -1.31
CA ALA A 49 2.18 -0.34 -2.51
C ALA A 49 1.59 -1.25 -3.60
N ARG A 50 2.16 -2.45 -3.79
CA ARG A 50 1.62 -3.47 -4.70
C ARG A 50 0.26 -3.99 -4.25
N GLU A 51 0.10 -4.27 -2.97
CA GLU A 51 -1.18 -4.68 -2.38
C GLU A 51 -2.27 -3.62 -2.63
N ALA A 52 -1.96 -2.35 -2.36
CA ALA A 52 -2.88 -1.25 -2.61
C ALA A 52 -3.26 -1.14 -4.11
N ALA A 53 -2.30 -1.35 -5.01
CA ALA A 53 -2.56 -1.35 -6.45
C ALA A 53 -3.48 -2.52 -6.87
N GLN A 54 -3.26 -3.71 -6.33
CA GLN A 54 -4.12 -4.88 -6.60
C GLN A 54 -5.54 -4.67 -6.07
N LEU A 55 -5.69 -4.09 -4.86
CA LEU A 55 -6.99 -3.76 -4.30
C LEU A 55 -7.75 -2.74 -5.16
N ARG A 56 -7.08 -1.69 -5.66
CA ARG A 56 -7.68 -0.74 -6.62
C ARG A 56 -8.09 -1.43 -7.91
N GLN A 57 -7.24 -2.29 -8.47
CA GLN A 57 -7.57 -3.00 -9.70
C GLN A 57 -8.81 -3.89 -9.50
N ARG A 58 -8.89 -4.63 -8.40
CA ARG A 58 -10.07 -5.44 -8.07
C ARG A 58 -11.32 -4.57 -7.91
N ALA A 59 -11.22 -3.43 -7.24
CA ALA A 59 -12.32 -2.50 -7.09
C ALA A 59 -12.80 -1.95 -8.45
N LEU A 60 -11.88 -1.57 -9.34
CA LEU A 60 -12.20 -1.10 -10.69
C LEU A 60 -12.85 -2.22 -11.52
N SER A 61 -12.30 -3.44 -11.51
CA SER A 61 -12.89 -4.58 -12.23
C SER A 61 -14.28 -4.94 -11.72
N ALA A 62 -14.54 -4.82 -10.42
CA ALA A 62 -15.88 -5.05 -9.85
C ALA A 62 -16.91 -4.00 -10.30
N LEU A 63 -16.47 -2.79 -10.66
CA LEU A 63 -17.34 -1.74 -11.20
C LEU A 63 -17.61 -1.92 -12.70
N GLU A 64 -16.71 -2.58 -13.43
CA GLU A 64 -16.77 -2.79 -14.89
C GLU A 64 -17.48 -4.10 -15.30
N ALA A 65 -17.71 -5.03 -14.37
CA ALA A 65 -18.40 -6.29 -14.65
C ALA A 65 -19.88 -6.04 -15.02
N PRO A 66 -20.39 -6.60 -16.15
CA PRO A 66 -21.80 -6.47 -16.52
C PRO A 66 -22.69 -7.18 -15.49
N ALA A 67 -23.79 -6.53 -15.12
CA ALA A 67 -24.75 -6.97 -14.10
C ALA A 67 -25.54 -8.23 -14.49
#